data_AF-A0ABD5DXC8-F1
#
_entry.id   AF-A0ABD5DXC8-F1
#
_cell.length_a   1.000
_cell.length_b   1.000
_cell.length_c   1.000
_cell.angle_alpha   90.00
_cell.angle_beta   90.00
_cell.angle_gamma   90.00
#
_symmetry.space_group_name_H-M   'P 1'
#
loop_
_entity.id
_entity.type
_entity.pdbx_description
1 polymer ?
#
loop_
_entity_poly.entity_id
_entity_poly.type
_entity_poly.pdbx_seq_one_letter_code
_entity_poly.pdbx_strand_id
1 'polypeptide(L)' 'PKLVAVGEIGLDLYRDDPQFDRQQALLEAQLRLAKRYDLPVILHSRRTHDKLAMLLKQHALPRTGVIHGFAGSLQQA' A
#
# COMPACT_ATOMS: atom_id res chain seq x y z
N PRO A 1 -6.28 7.21 -22.22
CA PRO A 1 -6.59 7.44 -20.79
C PRO A 1 -5.38 8.02 -20.05
N LYS A 2 -5.54 9.06 -19.21
CA LYS A 2 -4.42 9.75 -18.53
C LYS A 2 -4.14 9.30 -17.09
N LEU A 3 -5.05 8.57 -16.44
CA LEU A 3 -4.88 8.05 -15.07
C LEU A 3 -5.40 6.61 -15.02
N VAL A 4 -4.57 5.68 -14.52
CA VAL A 4 -4.86 4.23 -14.56
C VAL A 4 -4.66 3.52 -13.22
N ALA A 5 -4.05 4.17 -12.23
CA ALA A 5 -3.77 3.59 -10.91
C ALA A 5 -3.56 4.69 -9.86
N VAL A 6 -3.65 4.32 -8.58
CA VAL A 6 -3.19 5.15 -7.45
C VAL A 6 -1.83 4.61 -6.99
N GLY A 7 -0.78 5.42 -7.10
CA GLY A 7 0.57 4.96 -6.78
C GLY A 7 1.64 6.02 -7.05
N GLU A 8 2.83 5.89 -6.49
CA GLU A 8 3.25 4.87 -5.51
C GLU A 8 2.80 5.26 -4.08
N ILE A 9 2.21 4.31 -3.35
CA ILE A 9 1.66 4.51 -1.99
C ILE A 9 2.09 3.35 -1.08
N GLY A 10 2.26 3.53 0.22
CA GLY A 10 2.67 2.39 1.06
C GLY A 10 3.29 2.75 2.40
N LEU A 11 4.10 1.82 2.92
CA LEU A 11 4.76 1.93 4.22
C LEU A 11 6.27 1.67 4.08
N ASP A 12 7.07 2.47 4.78
CA ASP A 12 8.53 2.38 4.81
C ASP A 12 9.07 2.63 6.23
N LEU A 13 9.70 1.60 6.81
CA LEU A 13 10.34 1.65 8.14
C LEU A 13 11.88 1.76 8.08
N TYR A 14 12.45 2.26 6.99
CA TYR A 14 13.90 2.39 6.85
C TYR A 14 14.50 3.59 7.60
N ARG A 15 13.75 4.68 7.75
CA ARG A 15 14.22 5.90 8.42
C ARG A 15 14.17 5.76 9.95
N ASP A 16 15.05 6.47 10.64
CA ASP A 16 15.13 6.47 12.12
C ASP A 16 13.84 6.98 12.78
N ASP A 17 13.23 8.02 12.21
CA ASP A 17 11.86 8.45 12.54
C ASP A 17 10.97 8.33 11.28
N PRO A 18 10.31 7.18 11.10
CA PRO A 18 9.48 6.95 9.93
C PRO A 18 8.15 7.69 9.98
N GLN A 19 7.75 8.26 11.13
CA GLN A 19 6.39 8.81 11.33
C GLN A 19 5.30 7.80 10.92
N PHE A 20 5.38 6.58 11.44
CA PHE A 20 4.59 5.44 10.97
C PHE A 20 3.07 5.69 10.99
N ASP A 21 2.54 6.28 12.07
CA ASP A 21 1.11 6.59 12.19
C ASP A 21 0.62 7.55 11.08
N ARG A 22 1.49 8.50 10.68
CA ARG A 22 1.21 9.41 9.58
C ARG A 22 1.22 8.68 8.24
N GLN A 23 2.17 7.77 8.02
CA GLN A 23 2.19 6.94 6.82
C GLN A 23 0.91 6.10 6.72
N GLN A 24 0.49 5.48 7.83
CA GLN A 24 -0.73 4.68 7.88
C GLN A 24 -1.97 5.53 7.57
N ALA A 25 -2.14 6.69 8.21
CA ALA A 25 -3.28 7.56 7.95
C ALA A 25 -3.37 8.02 6.48
N LEU A 26 -2.22 8.30 5.85
CA LEU A 26 -2.15 8.66 4.44
C LEU A 26 -2.47 7.47 3.53
N LEU A 27 -1.92 6.29 3.81
CA LEU A 27 -2.20 5.08 3.07
C LEU A 27 -3.70 4.75 3.10
N GLU A 28 -4.35 4.81 4.26
CA GLU A 28 -5.79 4.58 4.39
C GLU A 28 -6.62 5.58 3.57
N ALA A 29 -6.20 6.85 3.51
CA ALA A 29 -6.84 7.86 2.66
C ALA A 29 -6.68 7.53 1.17
N GLN A 30 -5.50 7.09 0.74
CA GLN A 30 -5.21 6.71 -0.63
C GLN A 30 -5.95 5.42 -1.04
N LEU A 31 -6.07 4.43 -0.14
CA LEU A 31 -6.86 3.22 -0.36
C LEU A 31 -8.35 3.54 -0.53
N ARG A 32 -8.88 4.48 0.26
CA ARG A 32 -10.26 4.99 0.06
C ARG A 32 -10.43 5.67 -1.29
N LEU A 33 -9.43 6.40 -1.76
CA LEU A 33 -9.44 7.02 -3.09
C LEU A 33 -9.47 5.97 -4.20
N ALA A 34 -8.58 4.97 -4.15
CA ALA A 34 -8.54 3.88 -5.10
C ALA A 34 -9.88 3.12 -5.17
N LYS A 35 -10.48 2.85 -4.01
CA LYS A 35 -11.81 2.23 -3.90
C LYS A 35 -12.91 3.09 -4.52
N ARG A 36 -12.91 4.40 -4.26
CA ARG A 36 -13.91 5.33 -4.80
C ARG A 36 -13.90 5.38 -6.33
N TYR A 37 -12.72 5.32 -6.94
CA TYR A 37 -12.55 5.44 -8.39
C TYR A 37 -12.41 4.11 -9.11
N ASP A 38 -12.57 2.98 -8.41
CA ASP A 38 -12.37 1.62 -8.94
C ASP A 38 -11.01 1.46 -9.66
N LEU A 39 -9.94 2.00 -9.07
CA LEU A 39 -8.59 1.96 -9.63
C LEU A 39 -7.70 0.95 -8.91
N PRO A 40 -6.79 0.26 -9.63
CA PRO A 40 -5.74 -0.53 -9.01
C PRO A 40 -4.74 0.34 -8.25
N VAL A 41 -3.96 -0.28 -7.36
CA VAL A 41 -2.93 0.39 -6.55
C VAL A 41 -1.52 -0.11 -6.88
N ILE A 42 -0.52 0.78 -6.80
CA ILE A 42 0.91 0.44 -6.84
C ILE A 42 1.46 0.69 -5.43
N LEU A 43 1.89 -0.38 -4.77
CA LEU A 43 2.21 -0.39 -3.35
C LEU A 43 3.71 -0.47 -3.10
N HIS A 44 4.20 0.40 -2.22
CA HIS A 44 5.55 0.33 -1.65
C HIS A 44 5.52 -0.43 -0.32
N SER A 45 6.48 -1.31 -0.12
CA SER A 45 6.65 -2.00 1.15
C SER A 45 8.12 -2.20 1.47
N ARG A 46 8.59 -1.57 2.54
CA ARG A 46 9.94 -1.77 3.05
C ARG A 46 9.94 -2.06 4.54
N ARG A 47 10.27 -3.31 4.88
CA ARG A 47 10.19 -3.87 6.24
C ARG A 47 8.78 -3.82 6.84
N THR A 48 7.75 -3.82 5.99
CA THR A 48 6.35 -3.56 6.38
C THR A 48 5.34 -4.53 5.76
N HIS A 49 5.78 -5.61 5.13
CA HIS A 49 4.92 -6.52 4.34
C HIS A 49 3.70 -7.03 5.12
N ASP A 50 3.88 -7.51 6.36
CA ASP A 50 2.78 -8.05 7.16
C ASP A 50 1.77 -6.97 7.57
N LYS A 51 2.27 -5.78 7.94
CA LYS A 51 1.42 -4.63 8.30
C LYS A 51 0.62 -4.14 7.09
N LEU A 52 1.27 -4.05 5.94
CA LEU A 52 0.63 -3.69 4.69
C LEU A 52 -0.45 -4.71 4.31
N ALA A 53 -0.14 -6.01 4.38
CA ALA A 53 -1.11 -7.07 4.09
C ALA A 53 -2.34 -7.02 5.00
N MET A 54 -2.15 -6.73 6.29
CA MET A 54 -3.25 -6.54 7.24
C MET A 54 -4.16 -5.36 6.84
N LEU A 55 -3.59 -4.20 6.52
CA LEU A 55 -4.36 -3.01 6.11
C LEU A 55 -5.14 -3.24 4.81
N LEU A 56 -4.52 -3.91 3.82
CA LEU A 56 -5.18 -4.24 2.56
C LEU A 56 -6.39 -5.16 2.76
N LYS A 57 -6.27 -6.16 3.65
CA LYS A 57 -7.39 -7.05 4.02
C LYS A 57 -8.55 -6.27 4.65
N GLN A 58 -8.26 -5.29 5.51
CA GLN A 58 -9.28 -4.45 6.14
C GLN A 58 -10.00 -3.54 5.15
N HIS A 59 -9.29 -2.97 4.17
CA HIS A 59 -9.89 -2.05 3.20
C HIS A 59 -10.70 -2.76 2.10
N ALA A 60 -10.41 -4.03 1.82
CA ALA A 60 -11.08 -4.86 0.82
C ALA A 60 -11.25 -4.08 -0.51
N LEU A 61 -10.12 -3.81 -1.17
CA LEU A 61 -10.11 -3.09 -2.44
C LEU A 61 -10.83 -3.90 -3.54
N PRO A 62 -11.61 -3.23 -4.42
CA PRO A 62 -12.33 -3.90 -5.50
C PRO A 62 -11.41 -4.33 -6.65
N ARG A 63 -10.28 -3.64 -6.83
CA ARG A 63 -9.26 -3.95 -7.85
C ARG A 63 -8.00 -4.49 -7.20
N THR A 64 -7.36 -5.42 -7.90
CA THR A 64 -6.01 -5.91 -7.57
C THR A 64 -4.96 -4.82 -7.83
N GLY A 65 -3.77 -5.00 -7.27
CA GLY A 65 -2.65 -4.08 -7.43
C GLY A 65 -1.33 -4.84 -7.48
N VAL A 66 -0.23 -4.11 -7.44
CA VAL A 66 1.12 -4.68 -7.41
C VAL A 66 1.88 -4.13 -6.21
N ILE A 67 2.75 -4.94 -5.60
CA ILE A 67 3.78 -4.46 -4.68
C ILE A 67 5.06 -4.22 -5.50
N HIS A 68 5.46 -2.96 -5.61
CA HIS A 68 6.71 -2.58 -6.27
C HIS A 68 7.91 -2.98 -5.40
N GLY A 69 8.94 -3.55 -6.03
CA GLY A 69 10.19 -3.88 -5.34
C GLY A 69 10.04 -4.89 -4.19
N PHE A 70 9.14 -5.88 -4.33
CA PHE A 70 8.91 -6.89 -3.29
C PHE A 70 10.22 -7.58 -2.88
N ALA A 71 10.56 -7.44 -1.61
CA ALA A 71 11.75 -8.02 -0.98
C ALA A 71 11.39 -8.81 0.30
N GLY A 72 10.16 -9.34 0.35
CA GLY A 72 9.68 -10.22 1.41
C GLY A 72 10.12 -11.67 1.21
N SER A 73 9.82 -12.53 2.18
CA SER A 73 10.05 -13.97 2.07
C SER A 73 9.01 -14.64 1.16
N LEU A 74 9.25 -15.90 0.76
CA LEU A 74 8.26 -16.69 0.01
C LEU A 74 6.92 -16.85 0.77
N GLN A 75 6.96 -16.86 2.10
CA GLN A 75 5.76 -16.94 2.94
C GLN A 75 4.93 -15.64 2.90
N GLN A 76 5.57 -14.50 2.60
CA GLN A 76 4.92 -13.19 2.51
C GLN A 76 4.39 -12.88 1.12
N ALA A 77 4.73 -13.68 0.10
CA ALA A 77 4.26 -13.54 -1.28
C ALA A 77 2.89 -14.20 -1.47
#